data_AF-A0A934W911-F1
#
_entry.id   AF-A0A934W911-F1
#
_cell.length_a   1.000
_cell.length_b   1.000
_cell.length_c   1.000
_cell.angle_alpha   90.00
_cell.angle_beta   90.00
_cell.angle_gamma   90.00
#
_symmetry.space_group_name_H-M   'P 1'
#
loop_
_entity.id
_entity.type
_entity.pdbx_description
1 polymer ?
#
loop_
_entity_poly.entity_id
_entity_poly.type
_entity_poly.pdbx_seq_one_letter_code
_entity_poly.pdbx_strand_id
1 'polypeptide(L)'
;MYPDDLTIRGVNGRPHIDAAGNQSGGKGTWVVKGMRTLIDNVELSGAAVPDRNGAAIRLDGIHLTLTNSFLHDNENGILTANDYTSDIVVEHCEFGHNGYGDGYTHNLYIGRISSLTFRYNYSHDANAGHNLKSRAGTNTIAYNRFSSTPYGVAGTTASGQPSYEIDLPWGGNSVIIGNVIEQPADNSNSNILAYAEEGVNDSNLQSLYVVNNTFLNHAGSGQFLMIGGGVTKPVFLQNNVFAGPGGIITQGSAIQRNNYASMSPAFINAASYDLHPAPGAPFIGAGAAAGFTLTGQALNPVFEYVHVAGSTARPVRSPIDIGAFAAR
;
A
#
# COMPACT_ATOMS: atom_id res chain seq x y z
N MET A 1 22.82 0.66 -25.58
CA MET A 1 21.74 1.58 -25.16
C MET A 1 20.48 0.74 -25.07
N TYR A 2 19.75 0.79 -23.96
CA TYR A 2 18.48 0.07 -23.82
C TYR A 2 17.36 0.93 -24.40
N PRO A 3 16.32 0.36 -25.02
CA PRO A 3 15.22 1.15 -25.57
C PRO A 3 14.41 1.83 -24.46
N ASP A 4 14.06 3.10 -24.67
CA ASP A 4 13.15 3.88 -23.82
C ASP A 4 11.72 3.85 -24.40
N ASP A 5 10.75 4.36 -23.63
CA ASP A 5 9.37 4.58 -24.06
C ASP A 5 8.65 3.31 -24.55
N LEU A 6 9.07 2.15 -24.02
CA LEU A 6 8.47 0.87 -24.37
C LEU A 6 7.09 0.73 -23.72
N THR A 7 6.13 0.24 -24.51
CA THR A 7 4.88 -0.34 -23.98
C THR A 7 4.95 -1.85 -24.12
N ILE A 8 4.85 -2.55 -22.99
CA ILE A 8 4.75 -4.00 -22.91
C ILE A 8 3.34 -4.33 -22.43
N ARG A 9 2.54 -5.00 -23.27
CA ARG A 9 1.12 -5.21 -23.00
C ARG A 9 0.65 -6.62 -23.34
N GLY A 10 -0.10 -7.23 -22.42
CA GLY A 10 -0.91 -8.41 -22.72
C GLY A 10 -2.12 -8.08 -23.60
N VAL A 11 -2.33 -8.88 -24.65
CA VAL A 11 -3.44 -8.73 -25.60
C VAL A 11 -4.21 -10.05 -25.66
N ASN A 12 -5.55 -9.98 -25.75
CA ASN A 12 -6.45 -11.15 -25.77
C ASN A 12 -6.40 -12.01 -24.50
N GLY A 13 -6.31 -11.36 -23.35
CA GLY A 13 -6.18 -11.99 -22.03
C GLY A 13 -4.95 -11.46 -21.30
N ARG A 14 -4.73 -11.96 -20.08
CA ARG A 14 -3.52 -11.68 -19.31
C ARG A 14 -2.50 -12.79 -19.56
N PRO A 15 -1.39 -12.53 -20.27
CA PRO A 15 -0.31 -13.49 -20.39
C PRO A 15 0.34 -13.71 -19.03
N HIS A 16 0.52 -14.98 -18.68
CA HIS A 16 1.29 -15.41 -17.52
C HIS A 16 2.71 -15.78 -17.94
N ILE A 17 3.68 -15.07 -17.36
CA ILE A 17 5.10 -15.36 -17.48
C ILE A 17 5.54 -15.96 -16.15
N ASP A 18 5.51 -17.29 -16.10
CA ASP A 18 6.15 -18.05 -15.04
C ASP A 18 7.66 -18.09 -15.29
N ALA A 19 8.43 -17.47 -14.40
CA ALA A 19 9.87 -17.51 -14.47
C ALA A 19 10.42 -18.92 -14.25
N ALA A 20 9.71 -19.79 -13.52
CA ALA A 20 10.13 -21.15 -13.16
C ALA A 20 11.56 -21.20 -12.59
N GLY A 21 11.92 -20.22 -11.75
CA GLY A 21 13.26 -20.07 -11.19
C GLY A 21 14.34 -19.57 -12.16
N ASN A 22 13.98 -19.27 -13.42
CA ASN A 22 14.87 -18.59 -14.34
C ASN A 22 14.96 -17.10 -13.99
N GLN A 23 16.09 -16.49 -14.37
CA GLN A 23 16.36 -15.10 -14.04
C GLN A 23 17.10 -14.40 -15.17
N SER A 24 16.90 -13.09 -15.24
CA SER A 24 17.70 -12.18 -16.04
C SER A 24 18.72 -11.46 -15.15
N GLY A 25 20.01 -11.61 -15.48
CA GLY A 25 21.12 -10.86 -14.87
C GLY A 25 21.35 -11.09 -13.37
N GLY A 26 20.82 -12.17 -12.81
CA GLY A 26 20.83 -12.50 -11.40
C GLY A 26 19.85 -11.67 -10.58
N LYS A 27 18.81 -11.07 -11.19
CA LYS A 27 17.99 -10.05 -10.54
C LYS A 27 16.47 -10.29 -10.53
N GLY A 28 15.91 -10.89 -11.58
CA GLY A 28 14.45 -11.01 -11.67
C GLY A 28 13.94 -11.55 -13.00
N THR A 29 12.63 -11.72 -13.12
CA THR A 29 11.95 -12.15 -14.36
C THR A 29 12.20 -11.13 -15.45
N TRP A 30 11.82 -9.87 -15.22
CA TRP A 30 12.10 -8.75 -16.11
C TRP A 30 13.03 -7.73 -15.45
N VAL A 31 14.13 -7.42 -16.12
CA VAL A 31 15.05 -6.33 -15.75
C VAL A 31 14.82 -5.16 -16.70
N VAL A 32 14.05 -4.18 -16.25
CA VAL A 32 13.68 -2.99 -17.01
C VAL A 32 14.81 -1.97 -16.87
N LYS A 33 15.54 -1.71 -17.96
CA LYS A 33 16.71 -0.81 -17.99
C LYS A 33 16.50 0.49 -18.75
N GLY A 34 15.50 0.55 -19.61
CA GLY A 34 15.11 1.76 -20.33
C GLY A 34 14.31 2.72 -19.44
N MET A 35 14.06 3.91 -19.97
CA MET A 35 13.27 4.95 -19.31
C MET A 35 11.80 4.89 -19.75
N ARG A 36 10.89 5.32 -18.85
CA ARG A 36 9.46 5.54 -19.17
C ARG A 36 8.77 4.31 -19.78
N THR A 37 9.05 3.14 -19.20
CA THR A 37 8.38 1.91 -19.64
C THR A 37 6.97 1.87 -19.07
N LEU A 38 5.99 1.53 -19.92
CA LEU A 38 4.64 1.15 -19.54
C LEU A 38 4.52 -0.38 -19.59
N ILE A 39 4.12 -0.99 -18.49
CA ILE A 39 3.78 -2.41 -18.41
C ILE A 39 2.29 -2.51 -18.08
N ASP A 40 1.53 -3.21 -18.91
CA ASP A 40 0.08 -3.28 -18.80
C ASP A 40 -0.45 -4.70 -19.02
N ASN A 41 -1.33 -5.15 -18.13
CA ASN A 41 -2.04 -6.42 -18.26
C ASN A 41 -1.11 -7.63 -18.40
N VAL A 42 -0.25 -7.86 -17.41
CA VAL A 42 0.66 -9.03 -17.36
C VAL A 42 0.55 -9.74 -16.01
N GLU A 43 0.81 -11.05 -16.00
CA GLU A 43 0.97 -11.84 -14.78
C GLU A 43 2.40 -12.37 -14.70
N LEU A 44 3.09 -12.11 -13.58
CA LEU A 44 4.49 -12.51 -13.39
C LEU A 44 4.65 -13.28 -12.08
N SER A 45 5.22 -14.48 -12.15
CA SER A 45 5.47 -15.32 -10.96
C SER A 45 6.78 -16.08 -11.03
N GLY A 46 7.17 -16.67 -9.89
CA GLY A 46 8.25 -17.65 -9.79
C GLY A 46 9.66 -17.06 -9.87
N ALA A 47 9.82 -15.73 -9.75
CA ALA A 47 11.14 -15.12 -9.76
C ALA A 47 11.91 -15.51 -8.49
N ALA A 48 13.03 -16.21 -8.67
CA ALA A 48 13.95 -16.59 -7.60
C ALA A 48 15.39 -16.49 -8.09
N VAL A 49 16.30 -15.99 -7.25
CA VAL A 49 17.72 -15.84 -7.57
C VAL A 49 18.60 -16.33 -6.40
N PRO A 50 19.89 -16.64 -6.63
CA PRO A 50 20.73 -17.23 -5.59
C PRO A 50 20.88 -16.42 -4.29
N ASP A 51 20.81 -15.09 -4.36
CA ASP A 51 20.88 -14.18 -3.21
C ASP A 51 19.51 -13.88 -2.57
N ARG A 52 18.46 -14.58 -3.02
CA ARG A 52 17.10 -14.57 -2.45
C ARG A 52 16.40 -13.21 -2.53
N ASN A 53 16.70 -12.44 -3.57
CA ASN A 53 16.20 -11.08 -3.75
C ASN A 53 15.66 -10.83 -5.18
N GLY A 54 15.13 -11.88 -5.80
CA GLY A 54 14.69 -11.91 -7.19
C GLY A 54 13.34 -11.24 -7.38
N ALA A 55 13.24 -10.24 -8.26
CA ALA A 55 11.99 -9.53 -8.47
C ALA A 55 11.22 -10.01 -9.71
N ALA A 56 9.88 -10.03 -9.68
CA ALA A 56 9.12 -10.11 -10.93
C ALA A 56 9.51 -8.95 -11.87
N ILE A 57 9.57 -7.73 -11.33
CA ILE A 57 10.13 -6.56 -12.04
C ILE A 57 11.28 -5.97 -11.24
N ARG A 58 12.48 -6.08 -11.78
CA ARG A 58 13.65 -5.31 -11.35
C ARG A 58 13.74 -4.04 -12.19
N LEU A 59 13.56 -2.87 -11.58
CA LEU A 59 13.73 -1.58 -12.26
C LEU A 59 15.15 -1.05 -12.06
N ASP A 60 15.98 -1.23 -13.09
CA ASP A 60 17.34 -0.68 -13.20
C ASP A 60 17.36 0.64 -14.01
N GLY A 61 16.31 0.90 -14.80
CA GLY A 61 16.07 2.16 -15.50
C GLY A 61 15.34 3.17 -14.61
N ILE A 62 14.75 4.20 -15.21
CA ILE A 62 14.01 5.25 -14.48
C ILE A 62 12.64 5.55 -15.08
N HIS A 63 11.69 5.88 -14.22
CA HIS A 63 10.26 6.04 -14.53
C HIS A 63 9.59 4.74 -15.02
N LEU A 64 8.54 4.33 -14.31
CA LEU A 64 7.77 3.13 -14.62
C LEU A 64 6.29 3.43 -14.41
N THR A 65 5.46 3.01 -15.36
CA THR A 65 4.03 2.85 -15.13
C THR A 65 3.69 1.36 -15.22
N LEU A 66 3.11 0.82 -14.15
CA LEU A 66 2.59 -0.54 -14.11
C LEU A 66 1.09 -0.49 -13.91
N THR A 67 0.33 -1.19 -14.75
CA THR A 67 -1.12 -1.24 -14.61
C THR A 67 -1.76 -2.57 -14.99
N ASN A 68 -2.95 -2.85 -14.45
CA ASN A 68 -3.77 -4.04 -14.74
C ASN A 68 -3.05 -5.39 -14.57
N SER A 69 -2.00 -5.44 -13.75
CA SER A 69 -1.05 -6.56 -13.69
C SER A 69 -1.10 -7.28 -12.35
N PHE A 70 -0.71 -8.56 -12.33
CA PHE A 70 -0.65 -9.39 -11.12
C PHE A 70 0.74 -9.96 -10.93
N LEU A 71 1.38 -9.60 -9.82
CA LEU A 71 2.75 -10.04 -9.50
C LEU A 71 2.71 -10.86 -8.22
N HIS A 72 2.97 -12.16 -8.31
CA HIS A 72 2.81 -13.07 -7.18
C HIS A 72 3.80 -14.22 -7.14
N ASP A 73 3.99 -14.82 -5.96
CA ASP A 73 4.88 -15.97 -5.78
C ASP A 73 6.31 -15.72 -6.31
N ASN A 74 6.83 -14.52 -6.08
CA ASN A 74 8.21 -14.13 -6.37
C ASN A 74 8.96 -13.85 -5.06
N GLU A 75 10.29 -13.81 -5.07
CA GLU A 75 11.03 -13.29 -3.91
C GLU A 75 10.68 -11.82 -3.67
N ASN A 76 10.61 -10.97 -4.70
CA ASN A 76 9.98 -9.64 -4.65
C ASN A 76 8.97 -9.47 -5.80
N GLY A 77 7.89 -8.71 -5.59
CA GLY A 77 7.06 -8.27 -6.72
C GLY A 77 7.80 -7.23 -7.56
N ILE A 78 8.04 -6.05 -6.98
CA ILE A 78 8.86 -4.99 -7.58
C ILE A 78 10.07 -4.70 -6.71
N LEU A 79 11.23 -4.49 -7.33
CA LEU A 79 12.42 -3.95 -6.67
C LEU A 79 13.07 -2.88 -7.54
N THR A 80 13.14 -1.65 -7.03
CA THR A 80 13.72 -0.50 -7.75
C THR A 80 15.11 -0.12 -7.23
N ALA A 81 15.87 0.60 -8.05
CA ALA A 81 17.10 1.26 -7.65
C ALA A 81 16.86 2.51 -6.78
N ASN A 82 17.96 3.12 -6.32
CA ASN A 82 18.00 4.40 -5.61
C ASN A 82 18.51 5.49 -6.56
N ASP A 83 17.64 6.07 -7.38
CA ASP A 83 17.99 7.02 -8.45
C ASP A 83 17.61 8.49 -8.14
N TYR A 84 16.81 8.73 -7.10
CA TYR A 84 16.27 10.04 -6.69
C TYR A 84 15.51 10.82 -7.78
N THR A 85 15.21 10.20 -8.92
CA THR A 85 14.71 10.83 -10.14
C THR A 85 13.39 10.22 -10.60
N SER A 86 13.21 8.91 -10.39
CA SER A 86 12.05 8.17 -10.90
C SER A 86 10.74 8.68 -10.31
N ASP A 87 9.76 8.83 -11.18
CA ASP A 87 8.35 8.92 -10.84
C ASP A 87 7.72 7.59 -11.25
N ILE A 88 7.15 6.88 -10.29
CA ILE A 88 6.55 5.55 -10.49
C ILE A 88 5.05 5.62 -10.24
N VAL A 89 4.29 5.05 -11.18
CA VAL A 89 2.83 4.92 -11.11
C VAL A 89 2.47 3.45 -11.12
N VAL A 90 1.71 3.00 -10.13
CA VAL A 90 1.17 1.64 -10.03
C VAL A 90 -0.33 1.73 -9.80
N GLU A 91 -1.11 1.20 -10.74
CA GLU A 91 -2.56 1.33 -10.75
C GLU A 91 -3.27 0.07 -11.20
N HIS A 92 -4.37 -0.30 -10.54
CA HIS A 92 -5.15 -1.48 -10.92
C HIS A 92 -4.35 -2.79 -10.90
N CYS A 93 -3.37 -2.87 -10.01
CA CYS A 93 -2.50 -4.03 -9.85
C CYS A 93 -2.84 -4.85 -8.62
N GLU A 94 -2.52 -6.14 -8.71
CA GLU A 94 -2.58 -7.08 -7.60
C GLU A 94 -1.16 -7.59 -7.26
N PHE A 95 -0.86 -7.71 -5.99
CA PHE A 95 0.39 -8.26 -5.48
C PHE A 95 0.07 -9.24 -4.36
N GLY A 96 0.53 -10.49 -4.48
CA GLY A 96 0.19 -11.55 -3.53
C GLY A 96 1.36 -12.50 -3.30
N HIS A 97 1.56 -12.98 -2.08
CA HIS A 97 2.50 -14.08 -1.80
C HIS A 97 3.96 -13.84 -2.24
N ASN A 98 4.37 -12.58 -2.46
CA ASN A 98 5.78 -12.29 -2.70
C ASN A 98 6.51 -12.22 -1.36
N GLY A 99 7.78 -12.65 -1.36
CA GLY A 99 8.63 -12.68 -0.18
C GLY A 99 9.34 -14.03 -0.03
N TYR A 100 10.60 -13.98 0.36
CA TYR A 100 11.40 -15.16 0.67
C TYR A 100 11.12 -15.73 2.08
N GLY A 101 10.43 -14.99 2.95
CA GLY A 101 10.17 -15.38 4.34
C GLY A 101 11.24 -14.93 5.34
N ASP A 102 12.21 -14.11 4.91
CA ASP A 102 13.29 -13.59 5.76
C ASP A 102 13.03 -12.17 6.31
N GLY A 103 11.95 -11.53 5.86
CA GLY A 103 11.59 -10.16 6.24
C GLY A 103 12.24 -9.05 5.39
N TYR A 104 13.12 -9.39 4.45
CA TYR A 104 13.87 -8.40 3.64
C TYR A 104 13.34 -8.19 2.23
N THR A 105 12.43 -9.05 1.80
CA THR A 105 11.82 -9.05 0.48
C THR A 105 10.32 -8.84 0.57
N HIS A 106 9.71 -8.20 -0.43
CA HIS A 106 8.41 -7.54 -0.29
C HIS A 106 7.53 -7.69 -1.53
N ASN A 107 6.23 -7.45 -1.37
CA ASN A 107 5.32 -7.27 -2.51
C ASN A 107 5.79 -6.08 -3.37
N LEU A 108 6.09 -4.94 -2.75
CA LEU A 108 6.71 -3.79 -3.42
C LEU A 108 7.86 -3.22 -2.59
N TYR A 109 9.05 -3.17 -3.20
CA TYR A 109 10.21 -2.47 -2.68
C TYR A 109 10.55 -1.28 -3.58
N ILE A 110 10.06 -0.12 -3.20
CA ILE A 110 10.36 1.15 -3.84
C ILE A 110 11.55 1.81 -3.11
N GLY A 111 12.67 1.93 -3.84
CA GLY A 111 13.89 2.59 -3.40
C GLY A 111 13.74 4.11 -3.28
N ARG A 112 14.87 4.79 -3.23
CA ARG A 112 14.95 6.25 -3.13
C ARG A 112 14.72 6.85 -4.50
N ILE A 113 13.50 7.29 -4.75
CA ILE A 113 13.04 7.88 -6.02
C ILE A 113 12.37 9.24 -5.76
N SER A 114 12.00 9.97 -6.83
CA SER A 114 11.26 11.23 -6.72
C SER A 114 9.87 11.00 -6.11
N SER A 115 9.01 10.22 -6.79
CA SER A 115 7.63 10.01 -6.35
C SER A 115 7.08 8.62 -6.63
N LEU A 116 6.18 8.17 -5.75
CA LEU A 116 5.34 7.00 -5.93
C LEU A 116 3.87 7.43 -5.92
N THR A 117 3.14 7.06 -6.98
CA THR A 117 1.68 7.00 -6.98
C THR A 117 1.23 5.54 -6.98
N PHE A 118 0.57 5.12 -5.91
CA PHE A 118 0.04 3.77 -5.72
C PHE A 118 -1.46 3.88 -5.44
N ARG A 119 -2.30 3.60 -6.45
CA ARG A 119 -3.76 3.71 -6.29
C ARG A 119 -4.56 2.61 -6.97
N TYR A 120 -5.73 2.29 -6.40
CA TYR A 120 -6.64 1.27 -6.92
C TYR A 120 -6.04 -0.14 -6.96
N ASN A 121 -5.05 -0.42 -6.11
CA ASN A 121 -4.35 -1.70 -6.07
C ASN A 121 -4.83 -2.60 -4.93
N TYR A 122 -4.51 -3.89 -5.04
CA TYR A 122 -4.62 -4.85 -3.97
C TYR A 122 -3.26 -5.47 -3.66
N SER A 123 -2.75 -5.25 -2.45
CA SER A 123 -1.52 -5.90 -2.00
C SER A 123 -1.82 -6.73 -0.77
N HIS A 124 -1.43 -8.00 -0.80
CA HIS A 124 -1.84 -8.96 0.22
C HIS A 124 -0.81 -10.06 0.44
N ASP A 125 -0.93 -10.72 1.60
CA ASP A 125 -0.24 -11.98 1.89
C ASP A 125 1.27 -11.95 1.60
N ALA A 126 1.97 -10.84 1.88
CA ALA A 126 3.42 -10.83 1.79
C ALA A 126 4.01 -11.94 2.69
N ASN A 127 4.91 -12.75 2.14
CA ASN A 127 5.54 -13.86 2.85
C ASN A 127 6.71 -13.32 3.70
N ALA A 128 6.36 -12.91 4.92
CA ALA A 128 7.13 -11.93 5.69
C ALA A 128 7.28 -10.61 4.91
N GLY A 129 8.10 -9.68 5.41
CA GLY A 129 8.33 -8.40 4.73
C GLY A 129 7.06 -7.54 4.67
N HIS A 130 6.98 -6.61 3.72
CA HIS A 130 5.90 -5.62 3.68
C HIS A 130 5.02 -5.79 2.46
N ASN A 131 3.73 -5.43 2.62
CA ASN A 131 2.86 -5.26 1.47
C ASN A 131 3.31 -4.06 0.61
N LEU A 132 3.76 -2.97 1.23
CA LEU A 132 4.42 -1.87 0.53
C LEU A 132 5.58 -1.30 1.37
N LYS A 133 6.79 -1.26 0.82
CA LYS A 133 7.91 -0.46 1.33
C LYS A 133 8.28 0.62 0.33
N SER A 134 8.29 1.89 0.74
CA SER A 134 8.69 3.02 -0.13
C SER A 134 9.61 4.03 0.54
N ARG A 135 10.73 4.31 -0.13
CA ARG A 135 11.65 5.42 0.20
C ARG A 135 11.52 6.61 -0.74
N ALA A 136 10.42 6.72 -1.48
CA ALA A 136 10.19 7.86 -2.37
C ALA A 136 10.10 9.17 -1.58
N GLY A 137 10.55 10.28 -2.17
CA GLY A 137 10.47 11.60 -1.54
C GLY A 137 9.04 12.12 -1.41
N THR A 138 8.14 11.72 -2.31
CA THR A 138 6.70 11.95 -2.26
C THR A 138 5.94 10.64 -2.46
N ASN A 139 4.93 10.37 -1.64
CA ASN A 139 4.09 9.18 -1.73
C ASN A 139 2.61 9.57 -1.81
N THR A 140 1.89 9.12 -2.84
CA THR A 140 0.43 9.13 -2.87
C THR A 140 -0.06 7.70 -2.87
N ILE A 141 -0.58 7.25 -1.72
CA ILE A 141 -1.12 5.90 -1.52
C ILE A 141 -2.62 6.05 -1.31
N ALA A 142 -3.39 5.80 -2.36
CA ALA A 142 -4.80 6.19 -2.40
C ALA A 142 -5.74 5.09 -2.90
N TYR A 143 -6.84 4.85 -2.19
CA TYR A 143 -7.91 3.96 -2.67
C TYR A 143 -7.43 2.54 -2.99
N ASN A 144 -6.53 2.00 -2.17
CA ASN A 144 -6.04 0.63 -2.26
C ASN A 144 -6.71 -0.25 -1.20
N ARG A 145 -6.53 -1.56 -1.36
CA ARG A 145 -6.73 -2.53 -0.29
C ARG A 145 -5.40 -3.20 0.06
N PHE A 146 -5.10 -3.19 1.35
CA PHE A 146 -4.09 -4.02 1.99
C PHE A 146 -4.84 -4.96 2.91
N SER A 147 -4.77 -6.27 2.66
CA SER A 147 -5.40 -7.26 3.55
C SER A 147 -4.96 -8.67 3.22
N SER A 148 -4.72 -9.50 4.22
CA SER A 148 -4.38 -10.91 4.03
C SER A 148 -5.62 -11.80 3.92
N THR A 149 -5.44 -12.98 3.34
CA THR A 149 -6.47 -14.01 3.32
C THR A 149 -6.72 -14.57 4.74
N PRO A 150 -7.98 -14.86 5.13
CA PRO A 150 -8.28 -15.36 6.48
C PRO A 150 -7.57 -16.69 6.78
N TYR A 151 -7.02 -16.80 7.99
CA TYR A 151 -6.40 -18.01 8.51
C TYR A 151 -7.37 -19.22 8.49
N GLY A 152 -6.89 -20.38 8.05
CA GLY A 152 -7.61 -21.66 8.13
C GLY A 152 -8.50 -22.01 6.93
N VAL A 153 -8.45 -21.26 5.82
CA VAL A 153 -9.13 -21.61 4.57
C VAL A 153 -8.29 -22.61 3.76
N ALA A 154 -8.89 -23.69 3.27
CA ALA A 154 -8.17 -24.69 2.48
C ALA A 154 -7.68 -24.10 1.14
N GLY A 155 -6.40 -24.31 0.79
CA GLY A 155 -5.77 -23.74 -0.41
C GLY A 155 -4.95 -22.46 -0.17
N THR A 156 -5.02 -21.88 1.04
CA THR A 156 -4.11 -20.81 1.48
C THR A 156 -2.96 -21.46 2.27
N THR A 157 -1.88 -21.87 1.60
CA THR A 157 -0.82 -22.67 2.24
C THR A 157 0.07 -21.90 3.22
N ALA A 158 -0.10 -20.59 3.34
CA ALA A 158 0.21 -19.79 4.52
C ALA A 158 -0.49 -18.45 4.27
N SER A 159 -1.37 -17.97 5.15
CA SER A 159 -1.61 -16.53 5.16
C SER A 159 -0.22 -15.92 5.35
N GLY A 160 0.25 -15.09 4.42
CA GLY A 160 1.50 -14.39 4.64
C GLY A 160 1.47 -13.78 6.05
N GLN A 161 2.60 -13.79 6.75
CA GLN A 161 2.75 -13.06 8.01
C GLN A 161 3.40 -11.71 7.66
N PRO A 162 2.68 -10.76 7.01
CA PRO A 162 3.27 -9.48 6.69
C PRO A 162 3.76 -8.82 7.98
N SER A 163 4.81 -8.03 7.83
CA SER A 163 5.31 -7.11 8.83
C SER A 163 4.40 -5.87 8.79
N TYR A 164 4.90 -4.72 8.33
CA TYR A 164 4.04 -3.57 8.04
C TYR A 164 3.19 -3.79 6.79
N GLU A 165 1.94 -3.34 6.83
CA GLU A 165 1.07 -3.20 5.66
C GLU A 165 1.59 -2.09 4.74
N ILE A 166 2.03 -0.98 5.35
CA ILE A 166 2.67 0.14 4.67
C ILE A 166 3.89 0.57 5.48
N ASP A 167 5.06 0.54 4.85
CA ASP A 167 6.33 1.01 5.40
C ASP A 167 6.86 2.19 4.59
N LEU A 168 6.97 3.35 5.22
CA LEU A 168 7.57 4.56 4.65
C LEU A 168 8.85 4.90 5.43
N PRO A 169 9.92 4.10 5.28
CA PRO A 169 10.99 4.06 6.27
C PRO A 169 11.76 5.36 6.45
N TRP A 170 11.75 6.21 5.41
CA TRP A 170 12.45 7.49 5.38
C TRP A 170 11.49 8.70 5.44
N GLY A 171 10.20 8.42 5.68
CA GLY A 171 9.11 9.38 5.61
C GLY A 171 8.91 9.93 4.21
N GLY A 172 9.01 11.26 4.07
CA GLY A 172 8.73 11.99 2.83
C GLY A 172 7.31 12.57 2.79
N ASN A 173 7.02 13.39 1.78
CA ASN A 173 5.72 14.05 1.66
C ASN A 173 4.65 13.03 1.25
N SER A 174 3.85 12.58 2.20
CA SER A 174 3.05 11.37 2.06
C SER A 174 1.56 11.60 2.33
N VAL A 175 0.73 11.17 1.39
CA VAL A 175 -0.73 11.18 1.48
C VAL A 175 -1.25 9.75 1.41
N ILE A 176 -1.94 9.34 2.47
CA ILE A 176 -2.58 8.04 2.63
C ILE A 176 -4.08 8.29 2.71
N ILE A 177 -4.82 8.03 1.63
CA ILE A 177 -6.22 8.45 1.52
C ILE A 177 -7.17 7.36 1.00
N GLY A 178 -8.29 7.14 1.67
CA GLY A 178 -9.35 6.26 1.15
C GLY A 178 -8.97 4.78 1.06
N ASN A 179 -7.93 4.33 1.76
CA ASN A 179 -7.48 2.94 1.71
C ASN A 179 -8.22 2.07 2.73
N VAL A 180 -8.35 0.79 2.42
CA VAL A 180 -8.60 -0.28 3.40
C VAL A 180 -7.25 -0.87 3.78
N ILE A 181 -6.93 -0.89 5.07
CA ILE A 181 -5.64 -1.38 5.57
C ILE A 181 -5.91 -2.35 6.71
N GLU A 182 -5.80 -3.64 6.43
CA GLU A 182 -6.05 -4.71 7.39
C GLU A 182 -4.75 -5.41 7.75
N GLN A 183 -4.52 -5.56 9.06
CA GLN A 183 -3.47 -6.39 9.60
C GLN A 183 -4.07 -7.71 10.12
N PRO A 184 -3.55 -8.86 9.67
CA PRO A 184 -4.01 -10.17 10.13
C PRO A 184 -3.63 -10.45 11.58
N ALA A 185 -4.37 -11.38 12.20
CA ALA A 185 -4.09 -11.83 13.56
C ALA A 185 -2.70 -12.46 13.71
N ASP A 186 -2.25 -13.16 12.67
CA ASP A 186 -0.91 -13.71 12.55
C ASP A 186 -0.08 -12.79 11.65
N ASN A 187 0.91 -12.11 12.23
CA ASN A 187 1.76 -11.12 11.57
C ASN A 187 3.18 -11.19 12.16
N SER A 188 4.16 -10.71 11.41
CA SER A 188 5.55 -10.64 11.89
C SER A 188 5.87 -9.31 12.57
N ASN A 189 4.96 -8.33 12.54
CA ASN A 189 5.08 -7.03 13.21
C ASN A 189 3.70 -6.47 13.54
N SER A 190 3.49 -6.06 14.79
CA SER A 190 2.19 -5.59 15.27
C SER A 190 1.88 -4.13 14.94
N ASN A 191 2.76 -3.40 14.25
CA ASN A 191 2.41 -2.07 13.74
C ASN A 191 1.95 -2.17 12.29
N ILE A 192 0.99 -1.34 11.90
CA ILE A 192 0.32 -1.46 10.59
C ILE A 192 0.96 -0.53 9.56
N LEU A 193 1.03 0.76 9.88
CA LEU A 193 1.67 1.79 9.06
C LEU A 193 2.87 2.37 9.80
N ALA A 194 4.07 2.23 9.23
CA ALA A 194 5.29 2.85 9.75
C ALA A 194 5.70 4.06 8.89
N TYR A 195 6.16 5.12 9.56
CA TYR A 195 6.63 6.34 8.91
C TYR A 195 7.90 6.87 9.58
N ALA A 196 8.98 6.96 8.80
CA ALA A 196 10.28 7.51 9.17
C ALA A 196 10.98 6.79 10.35
N GLU A 197 10.69 5.51 10.55
CA GLU A 197 11.25 4.66 11.61
C GLU A 197 12.71 4.26 11.37
N GLU A 198 13.18 4.17 10.12
CA GLU A 198 14.62 4.08 9.79
C GLU A 198 15.33 5.45 9.79
N GLY A 199 14.60 6.54 10.01
CA GLY A 199 15.12 7.91 10.09
C GLY A 199 14.42 8.90 9.15
N VAL A 200 14.78 10.17 9.25
CA VAL A 200 14.30 11.23 8.34
C VAL A 200 15.37 11.56 7.32
N ASN A 201 14.96 11.69 6.05
CA ASN A 201 15.79 12.36 5.06
C ASN A 201 15.47 13.86 5.09
N ASP A 202 16.38 14.67 5.64
CA ASP A 202 16.21 16.12 5.78
C ASP A 202 16.10 16.87 4.45
N SER A 203 16.49 16.23 3.33
CA SER A 203 16.32 16.81 1.99
C SER A 203 14.87 16.75 1.50
N ASN A 204 14.03 15.92 2.11
CA ASN A 204 12.61 15.78 1.76
C ASN A 204 11.73 16.55 2.73
N LEU A 205 10.61 17.09 2.23
CA LEU A 205 9.54 17.55 3.11
C LEU A 205 9.02 16.35 3.91
N GLN A 206 9.05 16.47 5.24
CA GLN A 206 8.48 15.48 6.15
C GLN A 206 7.06 15.90 6.53
N SER A 207 6.06 15.29 5.89
CA SER A 207 4.65 15.51 6.20
C SER A 207 3.83 14.28 5.87
N LEU A 208 3.00 13.84 6.82
CA LEU A 208 2.12 12.70 6.66
C LEU A 208 0.66 13.12 6.87
N TYR A 209 -0.17 12.82 5.87
CA TYR A 209 -1.61 12.99 5.89
C TYR A 209 -2.29 11.63 5.76
N VAL A 210 -3.05 11.22 6.78
CA VAL A 210 -3.80 9.97 6.79
C VAL A 210 -5.27 10.30 6.89
N VAL A 211 -6.00 10.20 5.78
CA VAL A 211 -7.35 10.75 5.66
C VAL A 211 -8.35 9.74 5.12
N ASN A 212 -9.50 9.59 5.78
CA ASN A 212 -10.58 8.74 5.28
C ASN A 212 -10.16 7.29 4.98
N ASN A 213 -9.23 6.71 5.74
CA ASN A 213 -8.90 5.29 5.63
C ASN A 213 -9.75 4.46 6.60
N THR A 214 -9.91 3.17 6.29
CA THR A 214 -10.46 2.18 7.23
C THR A 214 -9.35 1.20 7.58
N PHE A 215 -8.87 1.28 8.81
CA PHE A 215 -7.91 0.34 9.36
C PHE A 215 -8.64 -0.79 10.10
N LEU A 216 -8.22 -2.03 9.87
CA LEU A 216 -8.66 -3.20 10.62
C LEU A 216 -7.44 -3.83 11.30
N ASN A 217 -7.46 -3.99 12.62
CA ASN A 217 -6.43 -4.73 13.33
C ASN A 217 -7.04 -6.02 13.89
N HIS A 218 -6.54 -7.16 13.42
CA HIS A 218 -6.89 -8.46 13.97
C HIS A 218 -5.80 -9.02 14.88
N ALA A 219 -4.64 -8.35 15.00
CA ALA A 219 -3.63 -8.67 15.99
C ALA A 219 -4.11 -8.37 17.42
N GLY A 220 -3.48 -8.97 18.43
CA GLY A 220 -3.85 -8.76 19.84
C GLY A 220 -3.40 -7.42 20.44
N SER A 221 -2.49 -6.70 19.78
CA SER A 221 -1.88 -5.44 20.25
C SER A 221 -1.18 -4.73 19.10
N GLY A 222 -0.58 -3.55 19.35
CA GLY A 222 0.24 -2.85 18.37
C GLY A 222 -0.11 -1.38 18.19
N GLN A 223 0.35 -0.79 17.08
CA GLN A 223 0.02 0.59 16.70
C GLN A 223 -0.57 0.62 15.28
N PHE A 224 -1.66 1.35 15.09
CA PHE A 224 -2.17 1.64 13.74
C PHE A 224 -1.13 2.47 12.97
N LEU A 225 -0.56 3.50 13.60
CA LEU A 225 0.49 4.33 13.02
C LEU A 225 1.70 4.42 13.95
N MET A 226 2.85 3.91 13.51
CA MET A 226 4.14 4.08 14.16
C MET A 226 4.92 5.22 13.48
N ILE A 227 5.15 6.30 14.21
CA ILE A 227 5.93 7.44 13.74
C ILE A 227 7.32 7.39 14.38
N GLY A 228 8.36 7.46 13.55
CA GLY A 228 9.75 7.52 13.97
C GLY A 228 10.08 8.82 14.73
N GLY A 229 10.98 8.71 15.71
CA GLY A 229 11.32 9.84 16.62
C GLY A 229 11.98 11.05 15.94
N GLY A 230 12.49 10.90 14.72
CA GLY A 230 13.03 12.02 13.92
C GLY A 230 11.94 12.96 13.38
N VAL A 231 10.67 12.56 13.41
CA VAL A 231 9.55 13.37 12.91
C VAL A 231 9.08 14.32 14.01
N THR A 232 9.58 15.55 13.95
CA THR A 232 9.28 16.59 14.96
C THR A 232 8.02 17.38 14.67
N LYS A 233 7.59 17.45 13.41
CA LYS A 233 6.34 18.11 13.02
C LYS A 233 5.15 17.19 13.27
N PRO A 234 4.02 17.71 13.78
CA PRO A 234 2.79 16.94 13.92
C PRO A 234 2.35 16.32 12.59
N VAL A 235 2.10 15.01 12.61
CA VAL A 235 1.39 14.34 11.50
C VAL A 235 -0.12 14.59 11.61
N PHE A 236 -0.84 14.40 10.51
CA PHE A 236 -2.25 14.74 10.41
C PHE A 236 -3.12 13.52 10.10
N LEU A 237 -4.05 13.20 11.00
CA LEU A 237 -5.01 12.10 10.87
C LEU A 237 -6.42 12.65 10.93
N GLN A 238 -7.22 12.48 9.88
CA GLN A 238 -8.61 12.93 9.88
C GLN A 238 -9.58 11.94 9.24
N ASN A 239 -10.79 11.81 9.79
CA ASN A 239 -11.86 10.99 9.24
C ASN A 239 -11.50 9.50 9.04
N ASN A 240 -10.57 8.93 9.80
CA ASN A 240 -10.23 7.50 9.68
C ASN A 240 -11.11 6.65 10.61
N VAL A 241 -11.40 5.42 10.18
CA VAL A 241 -11.92 4.37 11.05
C VAL A 241 -10.75 3.51 11.54
N PHE A 242 -10.65 3.29 12.84
CA PHE A 242 -9.71 2.37 13.48
C PHE A 242 -10.50 1.24 14.15
N ALA A 243 -10.53 0.07 13.52
CA ALA A 243 -11.24 -1.10 14.00
C ALA A 243 -10.29 -2.08 14.69
N GLY A 244 -10.63 -2.54 15.89
CA GLY A 244 -9.83 -3.52 16.64
C GLY A 244 -8.87 -2.90 17.66
N PRO A 245 -8.04 -3.72 18.33
CA PRO A 245 -7.17 -3.28 19.41
C PRO A 245 -5.93 -2.52 18.89
N GLY A 246 -5.24 -1.82 19.79
CA GLY A 246 -3.99 -1.11 19.50
C GLY A 246 -4.05 0.39 19.77
N GLY A 247 -2.88 1.02 19.84
CA GLY A 247 -2.77 2.48 19.90
C GLY A 247 -2.96 3.10 18.52
N ILE A 248 -3.66 4.24 18.43
CA ILE A 248 -3.87 4.91 17.13
C ILE A 248 -2.54 5.41 16.56
N ILE A 249 -1.71 6.05 17.38
CA ILE A 249 -0.48 6.67 16.92
C ILE A 249 0.54 6.85 18.05
N THR A 250 1.83 6.67 17.75
CA THR A 250 2.92 6.86 18.72
C THR A 250 3.33 8.32 18.95
N GLN A 251 3.10 9.21 17.97
CA GLN A 251 3.46 10.62 18.09
C GLN A 251 2.42 11.39 18.92
N GLY A 252 2.78 11.79 20.15
CA GLY A 252 1.88 12.51 21.05
C GLY A 252 1.45 13.91 20.56
N SER A 253 2.21 14.53 19.65
CA SER A 253 1.87 15.83 19.07
C SER A 253 0.99 15.74 17.82
N ALA A 254 0.59 14.54 17.38
CA ALA A 254 -0.20 14.34 16.18
C ALA A 254 -1.55 15.08 16.23
N ILE A 255 -1.95 15.65 15.09
CA ILE A 255 -3.26 16.28 14.93
C ILE A 255 -4.25 15.20 14.54
N GLN A 256 -5.23 14.94 15.41
CA GLN A 256 -6.29 13.95 15.19
C GLN A 256 -7.65 14.64 15.17
N ARG A 257 -8.43 14.46 14.10
CA ARG A 257 -9.76 15.08 13.94
C ARG A 257 -10.77 14.09 13.39
N ASN A 258 -11.98 14.05 13.96
CA ASN A 258 -13.09 13.25 13.42
C ASN A 258 -12.72 11.79 13.09
N ASN A 259 -11.78 11.18 13.83
CA ASN A 259 -11.48 9.76 13.68
C ASN A 259 -12.48 8.96 14.52
N TYR A 260 -12.90 7.79 14.03
CA TYR A 260 -13.77 6.86 14.75
C TYR A 260 -13.00 5.60 15.12
N ALA A 261 -12.82 5.34 16.41
CA ALA A 261 -12.18 4.13 16.90
C ALA A 261 -13.20 3.24 17.63
N SER A 262 -13.21 1.95 17.31
CA SER A 262 -14.07 0.96 17.96
C SER A 262 -13.48 -0.42 17.81
N MET A 263 -13.69 -1.32 18.79
CA MET A 263 -13.30 -2.73 18.64
C MET A 263 -14.05 -3.42 17.49
N SER A 264 -15.28 -3.01 17.22
CA SER A 264 -16.13 -3.60 16.17
C SER A 264 -17.07 -2.53 15.59
N PRO A 265 -16.61 -1.70 14.64
CA PRO A 265 -17.47 -0.76 13.92
C PRO A 265 -18.63 -1.47 13.21
N ALA A 266 -19.78 -0.79 13.11
CA ALA A 266 -20.95 -1.30 12.41
C ALA A 266 -20.78 -1.16 10.88
N PHE A 267 -20.19 -2.17 10.24
CA PHE A 267 -20.10 -2.32 8.78
C PHE A 267 -21.24 -3.18 8.24
N ILE A 268 -21.57 -3.05 6.94
CA ILE A 268 -22.61 -3.86 6.29
C ILE A 268 -22.28 -5.36 6.43
N ASN A 269 -21.06 -5.78 6.06
CA ASN A 269 -20.59 -7.15 6.24
C ASN A 269 -19.05 -7.23 6.23
N ALA A 270 -18.45 -6.99 7.41
CA ALA A 270 -17.00 -7.00 7.59
C ALA A 270 -16.34 -8.35 7.21
N ALA A 271 -16.99 -9.48 7.47
CA ALA A 271 -16.47 -10.80 7.15
C ALA A 271 -16.29 -11.04 5.64
N SER A 272 -17.05 -10.31 4.81
CA SER A 272 -16.94 -10.32 3.34
C SER A 272 -16.20 -9.10 2.77
N TYR A 273 -15.58 -8.28 3.62
CA TYR A 273 -14.98 -6.98 3.25
C TYR A 273 -15.96 -5.94 2.68
N ASP A 274 -17.25 -6.07 2.93
CA ASP A 274 -18.19 -4.96 2.74
C ASP A 274 -18.11 -4.01 3.95
N LEU A 275 -17.12 -3.10 3.88
CA LEU A 275 -16.78 -2.14 4.92
C LEU A 275 -17.53 -0.80 4.76
N HIS A 276 -18.61 -0.76 3.96
CA HIS A 276 -19.49 0.40 3.98
C HIS A 276 -20.13 0.53 5.38
N PRO A 277 -20.35 1.75 5.87
CA PRO A 277 -21.07 1.95 7.13
C PRO A 277 -22.48 1.30 7.06
N ALA A 278 -22.83 0.50 8.06
CA ALA A 278 -24.18 -0.05 8.19
C ALA A 278 -25.19 1.05 8.54
N PRO A 279 -26.49 0.89 8.23
CA PRO A 279 -27.52 1.85 8.63
C PRO A 279 -27.44 2.19 10.12
N GLY A 280 -27.40 3.49 10.43
CA GLY A 280 -27.29 3.99 11.82
C GLY A 280 -25.88 3.97 12.41
N ALA A 281 -24.85 3.58 11.65
CA ALA A 281 -23.47 3.65 12.10
C ALA A 281 -23.09 5.08 12.52
N PRO A 282 -22.43 5.28 13.69
CA PRO A 282 -22.15 6.60 14.24
C PRO A 282 -21.09 7.39 13.45
N PHE A 283 -20.48 6.76 12.45
CA PHE A 283 -19.46 7.34 11.58
C PHE A 283 -20.00 7.76 10.21
N ILE A 284 -21.33 7.66 10.01
CA ILE A 284 -22.06 8.28 8.90
C ILE A 284 -22.27 9.77 9.21
N GLY A 285 -21.90 10.66 8.29
CA GLY A 285 -22.10 12.10 8.41
C GLY A 285 -21.37 12.75 9.58
N ALA A 286 -20.34 12.10 10.11
CA ALA A 286 -19.62 12.53 11.32
C ALA A 286 -18.22 13.13 11.02
N GLY A 287 -17.82 13.11 9.75
CA GLY A 287 -16.55 13.66 9.28
C GLY A 287 -16.64 15.15 8.95
N ALA A 288 -15.49 15.72 8.59
CA ALA A 288 -15.38 17.09 8.11
C ALA A 288 -14.44 17.18 6.90
N ALA A 289 -14.51 18.26 6.12
CA ALA A 289 -13.56 18.49 5.03
C ALA A 289 -12.11 18.53 5.57
N ALA A 290 -11.21 17.77 4.96
CA ALA A 290 -9.81 17.64 5.39
C ALA A 290 -8.90 18.74 4.84
N GLY A 291 -9.39 19.55 3.87
CA GLY A 291 -8.65 20.66 3.29
C GLY A 291 -7.59 20.19 2.29
N PHE A 292 -6.39 20.74 2.40
CA PHE A 292 -5.29 20.54 1.47
C PHE A 292 -3.97 20.24 2.20
N THR A 293 -3.07 19.52 1.53
CA THR A 293 -1.68 19.37 1.99
C THR A 293 -0.94 20.71 1.92
N LEU A 294 0.25 20.77 2.54
CA LEU A 294 1.17 21.91 2.41
C LEU A 294 1.57 22.20 0.96
N THR A 295 1.51 21.18 0.08
CA THR A 295 1.82 21.30 -1.35
C THR A 295 0.59 21.52 -2.23
N GLY A 296 -0.60 21.70 -1.64
CA GLY A 296 -1.83 22.03 -2.35
C GLY A 296 -2.65 20.84 -2.88
N GLN A 297 -2.32 19.60 -2.51
CA GLN A 297 -3.13 18.43 -2.87
C GLN A 297 -4.41 18.39 -2.02
N ALA A 298 -5.57 18.20 -2.63
CA ALA A 298 -6.83 18.06 -1.91
C ALA A 298 -6.88 16.75 -1.11
N LEU A 299 -7.40 16.83 0.12
CA LEU A 299 -7.45 15.70 1.06
C LEU A 299 -8.86 15.07 1.20
N ASN A 300 -9.88 15.58 0.51
CA ASN A 300 -11.19 14.94 0.49
C ASN A 300 -11.19 13.78 -0.51
N PRO A 301 -11.55 12.55 -0.11
CA PRO A 301 -11.59 11.41 -1.02
C PRO A 301 -12.71 11.57 -2.05
N VAL A 302 -12.41 11.20 -3.30
CA VAL A 302 -13.38 11.23 -4.41
C VAL A 302 -13.62 9.86 -5.04
N PHE A 303 -12.89 8.84 -4.58
CA PHE A 303 -13.06 7.45 -4.99
C PHE A 303 -13.21 6.52 -3.79
N GLU A 304 -13.72 5.33 -4.05
CA GLU A 304 -13.74 4.16 -3.17
C GLU A 304 -13.08 3.01 -3.90
N TYR A 305 -12.40 2.14 -3.16
CA TYR A 305 -11.79 0.93 -3.71
C TYR A 305 -12.86 -0.10 -4.11
N VAL A 306 -12.63 -0.80 -5.23
CA VAL A 306 -13.45 -1.93 -5.68
C VAL A 306 -12.55 -3.15 -5.88
N HIS A 307 -12.88 -4.26 -5.23
CA HIS A 307 -12.13 -5.51 -5.40
C HIS A 307 -12.33 -6.08 -6.82
N VAL A 308 -11.30 -6.58 -7.52
CA VAL A 308 -9.96 -6.94 -7.02
C VAL A 308 -8.91 -5.83 -7.09
N ALA A 309 -8.94 -4.91 -8.04
CA ALA A 309 -7.98 -3.81 -8.11
C ALA A 309 -8.59 -2.65 -8.92
N GLY A 310 -9.67 -2.10 -8.38
CA GLY A 310 -10.52 -1.15 -9.08
C GLY A 310 -10.95 0.01 -8.19
N SER A 311 -11.77 0.88 -8.77
CA SER A 311 -12.36 1.99 -8.04
C SER A 311 -13.72 2.39 -8.60
N THR A 312 -14.47 3.10 -7.78
CA THR A 312 -15.70 3.78 -8.15
C THR A 312 -15.72 5.17 -7.54
N ALA A 313 -16.53 6.08 -8.09
CA ALA A 313 -16.69 7.40 -7.50
C ALA A 313 -17.28 7.29 -6.09
N ARG A 314 -16.71 8.03 -5.14
CA ARG A 314 -17.25 8.12 -3.78
C ARG A 314 -18.51 8.99 -3.79
N PRO A 315 -19.64 8.51 -3.23
CA PRO A 315 -20.82 9.34 -3.02
C PRO A 315 -20.50 10.63 -2.25
N VAL A 316 -20.94 11.78 -2.77
CA VAL A 316 -20.77 13.07 -2.12
C VAL A 316 -21.73 13.19 -0.95
N ARG A 317 -21.21 13.44 0.26
CA ARG A 317 -22.00 13.65 1.48
C ARG A 317 -21.48 14.86 2.26
N SER A 318 -22.40 15.60 2.89
CA SER A 318 -22.08 16.76 3.73
C SER A 318 -22.96 16.74 4.99
N PRO A 319 -22.40 16.51 6.19
CA PRO A 319 -20.98 16.22 6.44
C PRO A 319 -20.53 14.89 5.81
N ILE A 320 -19.22 14.76 5.52
CA ILE A 320 -18.66 13.55 4.90
C ILE A 320 -18.68 12.37 5.89
N ASP A 321 -18.84 11.16 5.40
CA ASP A 321 -18.69 9.96 6.24
C ASP A 321 -17.21 9.72 6.57
N ILE A 322 -16.94 9.20 7.76
CA ILE A 322 -15.60 8.78 8.22
C ILE A 322 -15.32 7.39 7.62
N GLY A 323 -14.07 7.16 7.18
CA GLY A 323 -13.60 5.89 6.64
C GLY A 323 -13.50 5.85 5.11
N ALA A 324 -13.00 4.71 4.61
CA ALA A 324 -12.69 4.47 3.20
C ALA A 324 -13.92 4.45 2.27
N PHE A 325 -15.10 4.17 2.84
CA PHE A 325 -16.37 4.11 2.11
C PHE A 325 -17.38 5.11 2.70
N ALA A 326 -18.25 5.62 1.85
CA ALA A 326 -19.47 6.33 2.23
C ALA A 326 -20.60 5.31 2.40
N ALA A 327 -21.58 5.61 3.26
CA ALA A 327 -22.80 4.84 3.34
C ALA A 327 -23.59 4.92 2.04
N ARG A 328 -24.14 3.77 1.64
CA ARG A 328 -25.02 3.58 0.48
C ARG A 328 -26.44 4.06 0.75
#